data_AF-A0A537Y109-F1
#
_entry.id   AF-A0A537Y109-F1
#
_cell.length_a   1.000
_cell.length_b   1.000
_cell.length_c   1.000
_cell.angle_alpha   90.00
_cell.angle_beta   90.00
_cell.angle_gamma   90.00
#
_symmetry.space_group_name_H-M   'P 1'
#
loop_
_entity.id
_entity.type
_entity.pdbx_description
1 polymer ?
#
loop_
_entity_poly.entity_id
_entity_poly.type
_entity_poly.pdbx_seq_one_letter_code
_entity_poly.pdbx_strand_id
1 'polypeptide(L)'
;DQLGKGDSVGVQKGTTGKVWAEENLQPKGVQIRTYTAAPDAFRDLQAGRVDAVINDEPASAVIVTDFPPTKVVQAIDTNEKYALAFAKDTPNLLAAVNQALLDIMNDGTYEKIYAKYFPGASVPEEFQPST
;
A
#
# COMPACT_ATOMS: atom_id res chain seq x y z
N ASP A 1 10.05 6.39 13.43
CA ASP A 1 10.37 7.52 14.34
C ASP A 1 11.80 8.09 14.25
N GLN A 2 12.67 7.61 13.35
CA GLN A 2 14.06 8.06 13.28
C GLN A 2 14.36 9.11 12.21
N LEU A 3 13.42 9.35 11.28
CA LEU A 3 13.63 10.25 10.15
C LEU A 3 13.44 11.72 10.55
N GLY A 4 14.40 12.56 10.20
CA GLY A 4 14.41 13.98 10.48
C GLY A 4 15.18 14.80 9.44
N LYS A 5 15.58 16.00 9.83
CA LYS A 5 16.25 16.94 8.93
C LYS A 5 17.55 16.35 8.36
N GLY A 6 17.62 16.31 7.04
CA GLY A 6 18.79 15.77 6.31
C GLY A 6 18.54 14.38 5.72
N ASP A 7 17.59 13.64 6.28
CA ASP A 7 17.18 12.34 5.75
C ASP A 7 16.29 12.51 4.51
N SER A 8 16.09 11.41 3.80
CA SER A 8 15.34 11.35 2.56
C SER A 8 14.50 10.08 2.44
N VAL A 9 13.31 10.24 1.89
CA VAL A 9 12.33 9.15 1.74
C VAL A 9 11.88 9.04 0.30
N GLY A 10 11.98 7.85 -0.26
CA GLY A 10 11.39 7.51 -1.54
C GLY A 10 9.90 7.19 -1.42
N VAL A 11 9.08 7.75 -2.31
CA VAL A 11 7.64 7.50 -2.39
C VAL A 11 7.22 7.35 -3.85
N GLN A 12 6.20 6.54 -4.12
CA GLN A 12 5.60 6.47 -5.45
C GLN A 12 4.67 7.67 -5.70
N LYS A 13 4.67 8.18 -6.93
CA LYS A 13 3.79 9.26 -7.36
C LYS A 13 2.32 8.85 -7.26
N GLY A 14 1.50 9.73 -6.70
CA GLY A 14 0.05 9.57 -6.68
C GLY A 14 -0.47 8.59 -5.63
N THR A 15 0.38 8.19 -4.67
CA THR A 15 -0.04 7.37 -3.54
C THR A 15 -0.38 8.24 -2.33
N THR A 16 -1.24 7.70 -1.50
CA THR A 16 -1.53 8.14 -0.14
C THR A 16 -0.28 8.11 0.75
N GLY A 17 0.62 7.14 0.58
CA GLY A 17 1.93 7.14 1.25
C GLY A 17 2.78 8.38 0.97
N LYS A 18 2.73 8.91 -0.28
CA LYS A 18 3.34 10.21 -0.60
C LYS A 18 2.68 11.36 0.18
N VAL A 19 1.35 11.41 0.18
CA VAL A 19 0.59 12.46 0.90
C VAL A 19 0.97 12.43 2.39
N TRP A 20 0.96 11.24 3.00
CA TRP A 20 1.37 11.08 4.39
C TRP A 20 2.80 11.58 4.63
N ALA A 21 3.74 11.26 3.75
CA ALA A 21 5.14 11.69 3.89
C ALA A 21 5.27 13.22 3.79
N GLU A 22 4.55 13.85 2.86
CA GLU A 22 4.50 15.31 2.71
C GLU A 22 3.88 16.00 3.92
N GLU A 23 2.86 15.40 4.55
CA GLU A 23 2.18 15.98 5.72
C GLU A 23 2.96 15.77 7.03
N ASN A 24 3.67 14.64 7.18
CA ASN A 24 4.22 14.22 8.47
C ASN A 24 5.76 14.28 8.55
N LEU A 25 6.46 14.14 7.42
CA LEU A 25 7.93 14.09 7.37
C LEU A 25 8.55 15.35 6.78
N GLN A 26 7.94 15.90 5.72
CA GLN A 26 8.46 17.12 5.10
C GLN A 26 8.53 18.31 6.07
N PRO A 27 7.56 18.55 6.99
CA PRO A 27 7.67 19.60 8.01
C PRO A 27 8.82 19.38 9.01
N LYS A 28 9.31 18.15 9.14
CA LYS A 28 10.48 17.79 9.96
C LYS A 28 11.82 18.00 9.23
N GLY A 29 11.78 18.44 7.97
CA GLY A 29 12.96 18.65 7.13
C GLY A 29 13.45 17.42 6.39
N VAL A 30 12.64 16.35 6.33
CA VAL A 30 12.92 15.17 5.51
C VAL A 30 12.68 15.49 4.03
N GLN A 31 13.58 15.05 3.15
CA GLN A 31 13.46 15.25 1.70
C GLN A 31 12.60 14.14 1.08
N ILE A 32 11.49 14.52 0.43
CA ILE A 32 10.61 13.55 -0.24
C ILE A 32 11.06 13.38 -1.71
N ARG A 33 11.48 12.18 -2.07
CA ARG A 33 11.84 11.81 -3.45
C ARG A 33 10.71 11.01 -4.09
N THR A 34 10.13 11.55 -5.15
CA THR A 34 9.00 10.93 -5.83
C THR A 34 9.47 10.10 -7.02
N TYR A 35 9.00 8.87 -7.12
CA TYR A 35 9.30 7.91 -8.19
C TYR A 35 8.05 7.56 -8.98
N THR A 36 8.20 7.24 -10.26
CA THR A 36 7.08 6.78 -11.10
C THR A 36 6.67 5.35 -10.72
N ALA A 37 7.64 4.48 -10.45
CA ALA A 37 7.42 3.08 -10.08
C ALA A 37 8.09 2.76 -8.75
N ALA A 38 7.43 1.98 -7.90
CA ALA A 38 7.95 1.59 -6.59
C ALA A 38 9.34 0.92 -6.65
N PRO A 39 9.64 -0.02 -7.58
CA PRO A 39 10.96 -0.66 -7.65
C PRO A 39 12.14 0.30 -7.80
N ASP A 40 11.93 1.46 -8.44
CA ASP A 40 13.00 2.47 -8.59
C ASP A 40 13.35 3.10 -7.24
N ALA A 41 12.37 3.29 -6.35
CA ALA A 41 12.60 3.78 -4.99
C ALA A 41 13.41 2.76 -4.17
N PHE A 42 13.12 1.45 -4.29
CA PHE A 42 13.88 0.40 -3.59
C PHE A 42 15.32 0.25 -4.13
N ARG A 43 15.54 0.46 -5.44
CA ARG A 43 16.90 0.52 -6.01
C ARG A 43 17.69 1.70 -5.46
N ASP A 44 17.04 2.85 -5.29
CA ASP A 44 17.66 4.02 -4.67
C ASP A 44 17.97 3.79 -3.19
N LEU A 45 17.10 3.07 -2.47
CA LEU A 45 17.34 2.66 -1.09
C LEU A 45 18.58 1.77 -0.98
N GLN A 46 18.70 0.73 -1.81
CA GLN A 46 19.88 -0.13 -1.84
C GLN A 46 21.17 0.64 -2.17
N ALA A 47 21.08 1.63 -3.04
CA ALA A 47 22.21 2.46 -3.43
C ALA A 47 22.57 3.54 -2.40
N GLY A 48 21.83 3.64 -1.28
CA GLY A 48 22.02 4.69 -0.27
C GLY A 48 21.67 6.08 -0.77
N ARG A 49 20.84 6.19 -1.82
CA ARG A 49 20.35 7.47 -2.36
C ARG A 49 19.13 8.00 -1.61
N VAL A 50 18.39 7.12 -0.95
CA VAL A 50 17.35 7.45 0.02
C VAL A 50 17.53 6.64 1.30
N ASP A 51 17.09 7.17 2.43
CA ASP A 51 17.25 6.54 3.74
C ASP A 51 16.11 5.58 4.07
N ALA A 52 14.93 5.82 3.48
CA ALA A 52 13.78 4.92 3.60
C ALA A 52 12.88 5.00 2.35
N VAL A 53 11.94 4.06 2.25
CA VAL A 53 10.86 4.06 1.25
C VAL A 53 9.52 3.89 1.97
N ILE A 54 8.52 4.67 1.57
CA ILE A 54 7.12 4.46 1.97
C ILE A 54 6.37 3.88 0.76
N ASN A 55 5.74 2.73 0.98
CA ASN A 55 5.00 1.96 -0.01
C ASN A 55 3.93 1.13 0.72
N ASP A 56 2.91 0.68 -0.01
CA ASP A 56 1.83 -0.13 0.55
C ASP A 56 2.36 -1.39 1.24
N GLU A 57 1.81 -1.70 2.41
CA GLU A 57 2.30 -2.79 3.27
C GLU A 57 2.28 -4.17 2.58
N PRO A 58 1.19 -4.60 1.91
CA PRO A 58 1.16 -5.91 1.28
C PRO A 58 2.18 -6.06 0.15
N ALA A 59 2.39 -4.99 -0.63
CA ALA A 59 3.42 -4.96 -1.66
C ALA A 59 4.83 -4.95 -1.05
N SER A 60 5.01 -4.23 0.06
CA SER A 60 6.27 -4.14 0.79
C SER A 60 6.70 -5.48 1.40
N ALA A 61 5.76 -6.30 1.86
CA ALA A 61 6.03 -7.64 2.39
C ALA A 61 6.71 -8.58 1.38
N VAL A 62 6.49 -8.36 0.08
CA VAL A 62 7.09 -9.15 -1.00
C VAL A 62 8.35 -8.47 -1.55
N ILE A 63 8.24 -7.21 -1.95
CA ILE A 63 9.29 -6.52 -2.73
C ILE A 63 10.62 -6.41 -1.97
N VAL A 64 10.61 -6.29 -0.64
CA VAL A 64 11.85 -6.21 0.16
C VAL A 64 12.74 -7.44 -0.01
N THR A 65 12.15 -8.60 -0.34
CA THR A 65 12.90 -9.85 -0.59
C THR A 65 13.72 -9.79 -1.89
N ASP A 66 13.29 -8.99 -2.87
CA ASP A 66 14.01 -8.77 -4.13
C ASP A 66 15.15 -7.74 -3.97
N PHE A 67 15.14 -6.96 -2.89
CA PHE A 67 16.07 -5.86 -2.64
C PHE A 67 16.85 -6.01 -1.32
N PRO A 68 17.67 -7.05 -1.10
CA PRO A 68 18.47 -7.18 0.12
C PRO A 68 19.54 -6.06 0.24
N PRO A 69 19.88 -5.57 1.45
CA PRO A 69 19.42 -6.00 2.76
C PRO A 69 18.23 -5.16 3.30
N THR A 70 17.21 -4.87 2.49
CA THR A 70 16.05 -4.10 2.95
C THR A 70 15.07 -4.95 3.77
N LYS A 71 14.28 -4.29 4.62
CA LYS A 71 13.20 -4.90 5.42
C LYS A 71 12.13 -3.87 5.74
N VAL A 72 10.92 -4.33 6.03
CA VAL A 72 9.87 -3.48 6.61
C VAL A 72 10.24 -3.16 8.06
N VAL A 73 10.27 -1.87 8.41
CA VAL A 73 10.68 -1.40 9.75
C VAL A 73 9.56 -0.74 10.55
N GLN A 74 8.50 -0.29 9.87
CA GLN A 74 7.39 0.44 10.47
C GLN A 74 6.15 0.29 9.58
N ALA A 75 5.00 0.04 10.20
CA ALA A 75 3.69 0.20 9.57
C ALA A 75 3.18 1.62 9.83
N ILE A 76 2.51 2.20 8.84
CA ILE A 76 1.90 3.54 8.92
C ILE A 76 0.42 3.36 8.64
N ASP A 77 -0.40 3.73 9.61
CA ASP A 77 -1.84 3.77 9.41
C ASP A 77 -2.23 5.06 8.68
N THR A 78 -2.58 4.92 7.42
CA THR A 78 -3.08 5.98 6.55
C THR A 78 -4.61 5.94 6.44
N ASN A 79 -5.29 5.07 7.20
CA ASN A 79 -6.73 4.83 7.18
C ASN A 79 -7.26 4.56 5.76
N GLU A 80 -6.47 3.83 4.98
CA GLU A 80 -6.78 3.44 3.61
C GLU A 80 -7.70 2.23 3.56
N LYS A 81 -8.69 2.28 2.67
CA LYS A 81 -9.51 1.13 2.32
C LYS A 81 -9.43 0.92 0.82
N TYR A 82 -9.08 -0.30 0.42
CA TYR A 82 -8.99 -0.64 -1.00
C TYR A 82 -10.40 -0.77 -1.58
N ALA A 83 -10.58 -0.23 -2.79
CA ALA A 83 -11.85 -0.21 -3.48
C ALA A 83 -11.66 -0.26 -5.00
N LEU A 84 -12.70 -0.71 -5.70
CA LEU A 84 -12.78 -0.62 -7.16
C LEU A 84 -13.38 0.74 -7.55
N ALA A 85 -12.64 1.52 -8.33
CA ALA A 85 -13.09 2.83 -8.80
C ALA A 85 -13.95 2.71 -10.07
N PHE A 86 -15.04 3.45 -10.12
CA PHE A 86 -15.96 3.50 -11.26
C PHE A 86 -16.17 4.95 -11.74
N ALA A 87 -16.54 5.11 -13.00
CA ALA A 87 -16.98 6.40 -13.52
C ALA A 87 -18.28 6.84 -12.81
N LYS A 88 -18.44 8.16 -12.61
CA LYS A 88 -19.56 8.72 -11.84
C LYS A 88 -20.93 8.45 -12.49
N ASP A 89 -20.95 8.26 -13.81
CA ASP A 89 -22.13 8.03 -14.63
C ASP A 89 -22.43 6.54 -14.88
N THR A 90 -21.76 5.62 -14.17
CA THR A 90 -21.99 4.17 -14.29
C THR A 90 -22.57 3.53 -13.01
N PRO A 91 -23.72 4.00 -12.47
CA PRO A 91 -24.26 3.49 -11.20
C PRO A 91 -24.69 2.01 -11.28
N ASN A 92 -25.17 1.56 -12.44
CA ASN A 92 -25.59 0.16 -12.62
C ASN A 92 -24.40 -0.81 -12.58
N LEU A 93 -23.25 -0.40 -13.12
CA LEU A 93 -22.03 -1.21 -13.07
C LEU A 93 -21.49 -1.29 -11.64
N LEU A 94 -21.48 -0.16 -10.93
CA LEU A 94 -21.11 -0.11 -9.51
C LEU A 94 -21.97 -1.09 -8.69
N ALA A 95 -23.29 -1.04 -8.85
CA ALA A 95 -24.21 -1.93 -8.13
C ALA A 95 -23.97 -3.41 -8.47
N ALA A 96 -23.79 -3.74 -9.75
CA ALA A 96 -23.54 -5.10 -10.18
C ALA A 96 -22.21 -5.67 -9.63
N VAL A 97 -21.14 -4.87 -9.64
CA VAL A 97 -19.85 -5.31 -9.10
C VAL A 97 -19.87 -5.43 -7.58
N ASN A 98 -20.54 -4.52 -6.88
CA ASN A 98 -20.71 -4.64 -5.42
C ASN A 98 -21.48 -5.92 -5.06
N GLN A 99 -22.53 -6.27 -5.81
CA GLN A 99 -23.26 -7.52 -5.60
C GLN A 99 -22.37 -8.73 -5.86
N ALA A 100 -21.64 -8.76 -6.98
CA ALA A 100 -20.72 -9.86 -7.29
C ALA A 100 -19.62 -10.01 -6.23
N LEU A 101 -19.11 -8.90 -5.68
CA LEU A 101 -18.13 -8.91 -4.60
C LEU A 101 -18.71 -9.53 -3.33
N LEU A 102 -19.94 -9.17 -2.97
CA LEU A 102 -20.65 -9.76 -1.84
C LEU A 102 -20.89 -11.26 -2.04
N ASP A 103 -21.28 -11.67 -3.24
CA ASP A 103 -21.54 -13.08 -3.57
C ASP A 103 -20.27 -13.93 -3.40
N ILE A 104 -19.10 -13.47 -3.91
CA ILE A 104 -17.84 -14.20 -3.76
C ILE A 104 -17.30 -14.19 -2.32
N MET A 105 -17.67 -13.19 -1.52
CA MET A 105 -17.34 -13.18 -0.10
C MET A 105 -18.19 -14.22 0.66
N ASN A 106 -19.48 -14.30 0.35
CA ASN A 106 -20.42 -15.23 0.98
C ASN A 106 -20.18 -16.70 0.61
N ASP A 107 -19.73 -16.98 -0.62
CA ASP A 107 -19.49 -18.35 -1.09
C ASP A 107 -18.07 -18.88 -0.79
N GLY A 108 -17.23 -18.06 -0.14
CA GLY A 108 -15.85 -18.38 0.22
C GLY A 108 -14.84 -18.30 -0.93
N THR A 109 -15.23 -17.86 -2.12
CA THR A 109 -14.32 -17.63 -3.24
C THR A 109 -13.30 -16.54 -2.92
N TYR A 110 -13.73 -15.46 -2.25
CA TYR A 110 -12.85 -14.37 -1.82
C TYR A 110 -11.76 -14.87 -0.88
N GLU A 111 -12.11 -15.73 0.09
CA GLU A 111 -11.14 -16.34 1.03
C GLU A 111 -10.09 -17.16 0.28
N LYS A 112 -10.49 -17.96 -0.73
CA LYS A 112 -9.55 -18.73 -1.56
C LYS A 112 -8.62 -17.83 -2.35
N ILE A 113 -9.13 -16.72 -2.90
CA ILE A 113 -8.32 -15.73 -3.60
C ILE A 113 -7.32 -15.10 -2.62
N TYR A 114 -7.78 -14.68 -1.45
CA TYR A 114 -6.94 -14.07 -0.42
C TYR A 114 -5.81 -15.00 0.02
N ALA A 115 -6.12 -16.26 0.34
CA ALA A 115 -5.13 -17.26 0.75
C ALA A 115 -4.08 -17.55 -0.33
N LYS A 116 -4.43 -17.42 -1.61
CA LYS A 116 -3.48 -17.57 -2.72
C LYS A 116 -2.44 -16.45 -2.76
N TYR A 117 -2.82 -15.22 -2.46
CA TYR A 117 -1.92 -14.05 -2.54
C TYR A 117 -1.26 -13.71 -1.20
N PHE A 118 -1.87 -14.08 -0.08
CA PHE A 118 -1.41 -13.82 1.28
C PHE A 118 -1.33 -15.13 2.08
N PRO A 119 -0.42 -16.05 1.72
CA PRO A 119 -0.33 -17.35 2.36
C PRO A 119 -0.05 -17.22 3.86
N GLY A 120 -0.89 -17.84 4.69
CA GLY A 120 -0.78 -17.81 6.15
C GLY A 120 -1.48 -16.64 6.83
N ALA A 121 -2.11 -15.73 6.08
CA ALA A 121 -2.96 -14.67 6.63
C ALA A 121 -4.45 -15.01 6.44
N SER A 122 -5.27 -14.72 7.46
CA SER A 122 -6.73 -14.75 7.35
C SER A 122 -7.25 -13.47 6.72
N VAL A 123 -8.42 -13.53 6.07
CA VAL A 123 -9.12 -12.33 5.59
C VAL A 123 -9.41 -11.40 6.79
N PRO A 124 -8.91 -10.16 6.79
CA PRO A 124 -9.22 -9.15 7.82
C PRO A 124 -10.72 -8.96 8.02
N GLU A 125 -11.14 -8.72 9.26
CA GLU A 125 -12.56 -8.55 9.64
C GLU A 125 -13.24 -7.45 8.81
N GLU A 126 -12.53 -6.36 8.52
CA GLU A 126 -12.98 -5.25 7.67
C GLU A 126 -13.30 -5.63 6.22
N PHE A 127 -12.83 -6.78 5.74
CA PHE A 127 -13.09 -7.32 4.39
C PHE A 127 -14.05 -8.51 4.42
N GLN A 128 -14.65 -8.81 5.57
CA GLN A 128 -15.70 -9.80 5.68
C GLN A 128 -17.07 -9.15 5.44
N PRO A 129 -18.06 -9.90 4.91
CA PRO A 129 -19.43 -9.41 4.82
C PRO A 129 -19.91 -8.95 6.20
N SER A 130 -20.49 -7.76 6.27
CA SER A 130 -21.20 -7.34 7.48
C SER A 130 -22.41 -8.27 7.66
N THR A 131 -22.51 -8.91 8.84
CA THR A 131 -23.67 -9.71 9.25
C THR A 131 -24.92 -8.87 9.46
#